data_AF-A0AAX4JV61-F1
#
_entry.id   AF-A0AAX4JV61-F1
#
_cell.length_a   1.000
_cell.length_b   1.000
_cell.length_c   1.000
_cell.angle_alpha   90.00
_cell.angle_beta   90.00
_cell.angle_gamma   90.00
#
_symmetry.space_group_name_H-M   'P 1'
#
loop_
_entity.id
_entity.type
_entity.pdbx_description
1 polymer ?
#
loop_
_entity_poly.entity_id
_entity_poly.type
_entity_poly.pdbx_seq_one_letter_code
_entity_poly.pdbx_strand_id
1 'polypeptide(L)'
;MPNISFHGRYSRPVLLVLLITGLYFLSNSWYPSDSVSDSVCGIEDTSSCSTGKDDIILPSELKRIEIDLLSILQNVKTSIETSSRSYDIDYYGKELGFKIKTVQSIKEYNEKLRAIWSTYFFNTAKVSSEPDSRLDGILSYASIIPQHMSEKIPQNVYTTSLENPADLPEQFRSWTTNNPNWLTRFVNDDDIDIWLENLLPSSQVIEDLKWLKKNKQWGVVRSDLFRYLVLLLDGGVYTDTDTACVRPIENWGDNAMTHHSDNPLIEALPRLFALAQQNVDHNLIAAQSSSDDKPSLIVALEMDSPSLMVDWRDESFVRGIQIVQWTIASKPNHPVFLDVIGHALDNIKQLREAMAHGLEIDEDQDILEWSGPGAFTDAVFRYLLIRYGFHPKHVSGLDKPLRVGDVLIMPVHSFRADASEGYQGDNRVVWHGFFGRWKPENQ
;
A
#
# COMPACT_ATOMS: atom_id res chain seq x y z
N MET A 1 43.87 -51.57 -25.02
CA MET A 1 43.45 -51.66 -26.45
C MET A 1 41.92 -51.57 -26.51
N PRO A 2 41.34 -51.06 -27.61
CA PRO A 2 40.52 -49.84 -27.50
C PRO A 2 39.05 -50.08 -27.97
N ASN A 3 38.11 -49.13 -27.94
CA ASN A 3 38.09 -47.97 -28.85
C ASN A 3 37.31 -46.74 -28.36
N ILE A 4 37.77 -45.59 -28.83
CA ILE A 4 37.29 -44.24 -28.51
C ILE A 4 36.33 -43.77 -29.61
N SER A 5 35.29 -43.02 -29.24
CA SER A 5 34.64 -42.08 -30.15
C SER A 5 34.16 -40.85 -29.36
N PHE A 6 34.99 -39.80 -29.36
CA PHE A 6 34.56 -38.45 -29.03
C PHE A 6 34.60 -37.63 -30.32
N HIS A 7 33.47 -37.03 -30.70
CA HIS A 7 33.39 -35.95 -31.68
C HIS A 7 32.75 -34.76 -30.99
N GLY A 8 33.52 -33.69 -30.83
CA GLY A 8 33.16 -32.57 -29.95
C GLY A 8 32.45 -31.43 -30.67
N ARG A 9 31.91 -30.51 -29.87
CA ARG A 9 31.69 -29.10 -30.19
C ARG A 9 31.70 -28.28 -28.89
N TYR A 10 32.91 -27.96 -28.41
CA TYR A 10 33.08 -26.98 -27.33
C TYR A 10 32.80 -25.57 -27.87
N SER A 11 31.62 -25.02 -27.59
CA SER A 11 31.16 -23.76 -28.14
C SER A 11 31.41 -22.56 -27.20
N ARG A 12 32.66 -22.06 -27.25
CA ARG A 12 33.12 -20.65 -27.09
C ARG A 12 33.45 -19.99 -25.73
N PRO A 13 32.56 -19.77 -24.73
CA PRO A 13 32.67 -18.63 -23.81
C PRO A 13 33.98 -18.58 -23.01
N VAL A 14 34.50 -19.74 -22.61
CA VAL A 14 35.72 -19.86 -21.79
C VAL A 14 36.96 -19.24 -22.48
N LEU A 15 37.00 -19.18 -23.81
CA LEU A 15 38.12 -18.56 -24.53
C LEU A 15 38.06 -17.02 -24.56
N LEU A 16 36.88 -16.43 -24.33
CA LEU A 16 36.70 -14.98 -24.32
C LEU A 16 37.23 -14.37 -23.02
N VAL A 17 37.05 -15.07 -21.89
CA VAL A 17 37.46 -14.63 -20.55
C VAL A 17 38.97 -14.46 -20.44
N LEU A 18 39.76 -15.35 -21.07
CA LEU A 18 41.22 -15.29 -21.06
C LEU A 18 41.82 -14.22 -21.99
N LEU A 19 41.08 -13.77 -23.00
CA LEU A 19 41.54 -12.72 -23.93
C LEU A 19 41.34 -11.30 -23.38
N ILE A 20 40.28 -11.08 -22.60
CA ILE A 20 39.96 -9.77 -22.01
C ILE A 20 40.93 -9.43 -20.86
N THR A 21 41.35 -10.41 -20.05
CA THR A 21 42.33 -10.21 -18.98
C THR A 21 43.75 -9.92 -19.49
N GLY A 22 44.09 -10.31 -20.72
CA GLY A 22 45.42 -10.07 -21.31
C GLY A 22 45.62 -8.67 -21.89
N LEU A 23 44.53 -7.99 -22.28
CA LEU A 23 44.61 -6.65 -22.90
C LEU A 23 44.63 -5.50 -21.88
N TYR A 24 44.19 -5.73 -20.65
CA TYR A 24 44.19 -4.71 -19.58
C TYR A 24 45.59 -4.41 -19.00
N PHE A 25 46.60 -5.22 -19.27
CA PHE A 25 47.96 -5.09 -18.69
C PHE A 25 49.01 -4.44 -19.62
N LEU A 26 48.64 -3.99 -20.82
CA LEU A 26 49.61 -3.49 -21.83
C LEU A 26 49.30 -2.11 -22.43
N SER A 27 48.41 -1.32 -21.82
CA SER A 27 48.13 0.06 -22.25
C SER A 27 48.24 1.11 -21.13
N ASN A 28 49.28 1.00 -20.30
CA ASN A 28 49.73 2.11 -19.43
C ASN A 28 50.94 2.81 -20.07
N SER A 29 50.70 3.73 -21.02
CA SER A 29 51.63 4.79 -21.44
C SER A 29 51.02 5.71 -22.51
N TRP A 30 50.70 6.95 -22.12
CA TRP A 30 50.42 8.19 -22.91
C TRP A 30 49.04 8.81 -22.68
N TYR A 31 48.98 9.88 -21.88
CA TYR A 31 48.70 11.29 -22.25
C TYR A 31 49.04 12.16 -20.99
N PRO A 32 48.99 13.51 -20.98
CA PRO A 32 50.02 14.31 -20.33
C PRO A 32 49.61 14.79 -18.94
N SER A 33 50.60 15.29 -18.21
CA SER A 33 50.40 16.00 -16.94
C SER A 33 49.89 17.41 -17.18
N ASP A 34 48.58 17.62 -16.98
CA ASP A 34 48.01 18.93 -16.64
C ASP A 34 47.48 18.86 -15.21
N SER A 35 47.88 19.83 -14.39
CA SER A 35 47.57 19.88 -12.96
C SER A 35 46.13 20.30 -12.73
N VAL A 36 45.30 19.40 -12.19
CA VAL A 36 43.98 19.73 -11.64
C VAL A 36 44.05 19.58 -10.12
N SER A 37 43.51 20.57 -9.40
CA SER A 37 43.67 20.73 -7.96
C SER A 37 42.97 19.65 -7.13
N ASP A 38 43.65 19.16 -6.09
CA ASP A 38 43.11 18.26 -5.06
C ASP A 38 41.92 18.90 -4.32
N SER A 39 40.69 18.57 -4.70
CA SER A 39 39.46 18.79 -3.90
C SER A 39 38.23 18.10 -4.50
N VAL A 40 38.31 16.79 -4.74
CA VAL A 40 37.13 15.96 -5.03
C VAL A 40 37.00 14.89 -3.96
N CYS A 41 36.01 15.04 -3.08
CA CYS A 41 35.69 14.03 -2.08
C CYS A 41 34.99 12.85 -2.76
N GLY A 42 35.50 11.63 -2.55
CA GLY A 42 34.81 10.42 -2.98
C GLY A 42 33.55 10.17 -2.15
N ILE A 43 32.47 9.72 -2.80
CA ILE A 43 31.16 9.49 -2.15
C ILE A 43 31.21 8.39 -1.06
N GLU A 44 32.25 7.56 -1.05
CA GLU A 44 32.34 6.37 -0.18
C GLU A 44 33.17 6.56 1.10
N ASP A 45 33.81 7.72 1.33
CA ASP A 45 34.74 7.90 2.46
C ASP A 45 34.48 9.14 3.33
N THR A 46 33.39 9.11 4.09
CA THR A 46 32.95 10.19 4.99
C THR A 46 33.84 10.38 6.23
N SER A 47 34.87 9.54 6.41
CA SER A 47 35.78 9.59 7.56
C SER A 47 36.81 10.73 7.52
N SER A 48 37.01 11.32 6.33
CA SER A 48 38.00 12.39 6.08
C SER A 48 37.46 13.81 6.27
N CYS A 49 36.14 13.99 6.36
CA CYS A 49 35.51 15.29 6.57
C CYS A 49 35.63 15.74 8.03
N SER A 50 36.75 16.39 8.37
CA SER A 50 36.97 16.96 9.70
C SER A 50 35.86 17.94 10.09
N THR A 51 35.46 17.91 11.37
CA THR A 51 34.42 18.78 11.94
C THR A 51 34.85 20.25 12.01
N GLY A 52 34.80 20.94 10.86
CA GLY A 52 34.88 22.39 10.76
C GLY A 52 33.48 23.01 10.83
N LYS A 53 33.33 24.12 11.56
CA LYS A 53 32.19 25.03 11.40
C LYS A 53 32.43 25.92 10.19
N ASP A 54 32.43 25.31 9.01
CA ASP A 54 32.54 26.04 7.76
C ASP A 54 31.13 26.34 7.26
N ASP A 55 30.72 27.61 7.38
CA ASP A 55 29.54 28.12 6.70
C ASP A 55 29.72 27.84 5.20
N ILE A 56 28.86 26.99 4.62
CA ILE A 56 28.93 26.63 3.20
C ILE A 56 28.61 27.88 2.38
N ILE A 57 29.65 28.61 1.96
CA ILE A 57 29.54 29.75 1.06
C ILE A 57 29.14 29.20 -0.31
N LEU A 58 27.83 29.11 -0.54
CA LEU A 58 27.25 28.77 -1.83
C LEU A 58 27.85 29.69 -2.92
N PRO A 59 28.51 29.13 -3.96
CA PRO A 59 29.00 29.91 -5.09
C PRO A 59 27.90 30.84 -5.65
N SER A 60 28.27 32.07 -5.98
CA SER A 60 27.34 33.09 -6.52
C SER A 60 26.65 32.68 -7.83
N GLU A 61 27.12 31.61 -8.46
CA GLU A 61 26.56 30.98 -9.66
C GLU A 61 25.34 30.09 -9.33
N LEU A 62 25.31 29.43 -8.16
CA LEU A 62 24.16 28.64 -7.71
C LEU A 62 22.93 29.51 -7.38
N LYS A 63 23.12 30.81 -7.11
CA LYS A 63 22.02 31.79 -6.96
C LYS A 63 21.18 32.01 -8.24
N ARG A 64 21.52 31.34 -9.34
CA ARG A 64 20.83 31.45 -10.64
C ARG A 64 20.29 30.13 -11.19
N ILE A 65 20.25 29.06 -10.39
CA ILE A 65 19.55 27.83 -10.78
C ILE A 65 18.04 28.07 -10.67
N GLU A 66 17.39 28.28 -11.81
CA GLU A 66 15.94 28.23 -11.93
C GLU A 66 15.50 26.76 -12.04
N ILE A 67 14.82 26.25 -11.02
CA ILE A 67 14.31 24.88 -10.99
C ILE A 67 13.01 24.83 -11.80
N ASP A 68 13.06 24.31 -13.03
CA ASP A 68 11.85 24.02 -13.81
C ASP A 68 11.09 22.84 -13.21
N LEU A 69 10.24 23.18 -12.23
CA LEU A 69 9.38 22.26 -11.53
C LEU A 69 8.36 21.57 -12.48
N LEU A 70 7.95 22.22 -13.58
CA LEU A 70 7.00 21.62 -14.52
C LEU A 70 7.67 20.48 -15.29
N SER A 71 8.90 20.66 -15.77
CA SER A 71 9.67 19.58 -16.40
C SER A 71 9.98 18.45 -15.41
N ILE A 72 10.28 18.75 -14.14
CA ILE A 72 10.52 17.72 -13.11
C ILE A 72 9.24 16.92 -12.83
N LEU A 73 8.10 17.59 -12.63
CA LEU A 73 6.80 16.92 -12.43
C LEU A 73 6.40 16.09 -13.64
N GLN A 74 6.63 16.57 -14.86
CA GLN A 74 6.37 15.84 -16.10
C GLN A 74 7.28 14.62 -16.24
N ASN A 75 8.56 14.71 -15.88
CA ASN A 75 9.50 13.58 -15.88
C ASN A 75 9.10 12.52 -14.85
N VAL A 76 8.76 12.92 -13.63
CA VAL A 76 8.26 12.00 -12.59
C VAL A 76 6.97 11.31 -13.05
N LYS A 77 5.98 12.07 -13.54
CA LYS A 77 4.74 11.52 -14.09
C LYS A 77 5.01 10.50 -15.21
N THR A 78 5.87 10.86 -16.17
CA THR A 78 6.22 9.99 -17.30
C THR A 78 6.91 8.71 -16.84
N SER A 79 7.73 8.79 -15.80
CA SER A 79 8.41 7.65 -15.18
C SER A 79 7.43 6.70 -14.49
N ILE A 80 6.50 7.23 -13.68
CA ILE A 80 5.46 6.45 -13.00
C ILE A 80 4.55 5.79 -14.04
N GLU A 81 4.07 6.52 -15.04
CA GLU A 81 3.25 5.96 -16.13
C GLU A 81 4.01 4.91 -16.95
N THR A 82 5.31 5.07 -17.17
CA THR A 82 6.14 4.07 -17.87
C THR A 82 6.27 2.79 -17.03
N SER A 83 6.47 2.88 -15.71
CA SER A 83 6.46 1.69 -14.83
C SER A 83 5.06 1.06 -14.73
N SER A 84 3.99 1.87 -14.67
CA SER A 84 2.63 1.35 -14.67
C SER A 84 2.28 0.63 -15.98
N ARG A 85 2.82 1.07 -17.12
CA ARG A 85 2.67 0.42 -18.44
C ARG A 85 3.54 -0.83 -18.62
N SER A 86 4.58 -1.02 -17.81
CA SER A 86 5.38 -2.26 -17.81
C SER A 86 4.78 -3.37 -16.95
N TYR A 87 3.61 -3.14 -16.35
CA TYR A 87 2.85 -4.15 -15.62
C TYR A 87 2.32 -5.23 -16.58
N ASP A 88 2.86 -6.42 -16.47
CA ASP A 88 2.50 -7.58 -17.28
C ASP A 88 1.21 -8.21 -16.75
N ILE A 89 0.07 -7.77 -17.31
CA ILE A 89 -1.27 -8.21 -16.92
C ILE A 89 -1.42 -9.74 -17.03
N ASP A 90 -0.84 -10.35 -18.07
CA ASP A 90 -0.94 -11.79 -18.30
C ASP A 90 -0.12 -12.58 -17.28
N TYR A 91 1.11 -12.14 -16.99
CA TYR A 91 1.93 -12.74 -15.93
C TYR A 91 1.29 -12.59 -14.54
N TYR A 92 0.94 -11.37 -14.12
CA TYR A 92 0.40 -11.13 -12.78
C TYR A 92 -0.99 -11.77 -12.59
N GLY A 93 -1.81 -11.80 -13.63
CA GLY A 93 -3.12 -12.48 -13.60
C GLY A 93 -3.00 -14.00 -13.55
N LYS A 94 -2.10 -14.59 -14.36
CA LYS A 94 -1.94 -16.06 -14.42
C LYS A 94 -1.13 -16.63 -13.26
N GLU A 95 0.04 -16.06 -12.97
CA GLU A 95 0.95 -16.62 -11.98
C GLU A 95 0.54 -16.21 -10.55
N LEU A 96 0.01 -14.98 -10.37
CA LEU A 96 -0.28 -14.40 -9.04
C LEU A 96 -1.75 -14.00 -8.81
N GLY A 97 -2.66 -14.27 -9.75
CA GLY A 97 -4.11 -14.10 -9.58
C GLY A 97 -4.65 -12.67 -9.66
N PHE A 98 -3.80 -11.66 -9.88
CA PHE A 98 -4.20 -10.25 -9.84
C PHE A 98 -5.23 -9.87 -10.92
N LYS A 99 -6.25 -9.08 -10.56
CA LYS A 99 -7.28 -8.58 -11.50
C LYS A 99 -7.15 -7.08 -11.77
N ILE A 100 -5.92 -6.55 -11.78
CA ILE A 100 -5.59 -5.17 -12.16
C ILE A 100 -5.55 -5.08 -13.70
N LYS A 101 -6.61 -4.51 -14.32
CA LYS A 101 -6.83 -4.61 -15.79
C LYS A 101 -6.53 -3.35 -16.62
N THR A 102 -6.79 -2.13 -16.14
CA THR A 102 -7.05 -1.00 -17.06
C THR A 102 -6.57 0.39 -16.66
N VAL A 103 -6.12 0.64 -15.43
CA VAL A 103 -5.74 2.00 -15.01
C VAL A 103 -4.24 2.19 -15.17
N GLN A 104 -3.82 2.99 -16.16
CA GLN A 104 -2.42 3.19 -16.54
C GLN A 104 -1.90 4.60 -16.21
N SER A 105 -2.75 5.46 -15.66
CA SER A 105 -2.38 6.82 -15.25
C SER A 105 -3.14 7.30 -14.01
N ILE A 106 -2.52 8.24 -13.29
CA ILE A 106 -3.14 8.99 -12.19
C ILE A 106 -4.44 9.68 -12.63
N LYS A 107 -4.51 10.12 -13.89
CA LYS A 107 -5.71 10.76 -14.45
C LYS A 107 -6.89 9.79 -14.48
N GLU A 108 -6.71 8.62 -15.09
CA GLU A 108 -7.75 7.57 -15.18
C GLU A 108 -8.16 7.08 -13.80
N TYR A 109 -7.22 6.99 -12.84
CA TYR A 109 -7.53 6.63 -11.46
C TYR A 109 -8.42 7.67 -10.79
N ASN A 110 -8.09 8.96 -10.94
CA ASN A 110 -8.91 10.06 -10.42
C ASN A 110 -10.30 10.10 -11.08
N GLU A 111 -10.40 9.80 -12.37
CA GLU A 111 -11.68 9.66 -13.07
C GLU A 111 -12.50 8.48 -12.53
N LYS A 112 -11.87 7.32 -12.26
CA LYS A 112 -12.51 6.17 -11.59
C LYS A 112 -13.02 6.54 -10.20
N LEU A 113 -12.19 7.13 -9.34
CA LEU A 113 -12.55 7.52 -7.98
C LEU A 113 -13.71 8.53 -7.97
N ARG A 114 -13.68 9.54 -8.86
CA ARG A 114 -14.79 10.49 -9.04
C ARG A 114 -16.09 9.77 -9.45
N ALA A 115 -16.02 8.82 -10.38
CA ALA A 115 -17.18 8.06 -10.84
C ALA A 115 -17.78 7.17 -9.73
N ILE A 116 -16.96 6.50 -8.93
CA ILE A 116 -17.41 5.75 -7.75
C ILE A 116 -18.12 6.69 -6.76
N TRP A 117 -17.49 7.82 -6.42
CA TRP A 117 -18.08 8.78 -5.48
C TRP A 117 -19.43 9.32 -5.97
N SER A 118 -19.52 9.74 -7.24
CA SER A 118 -20.77 10.24 -7.82
C SER A 118 -21.87 9.19 -7.94
N THR A 119 -21.50 7.91 -8.10
CA THR A 119 -22.47 6.81 -8.24
C THR A 119 -22.99 6.35 -6.88
N TYR A 120 -22.10 6.22 -5.89
CA TYR A 120 -22.42 5.53 -4.65
C TYR A 120 -22.58 6.45 -3.43
N PHE A 121 -21.73 7.46 -3.29
CA PHE A 121 -21.66 8.32 -2.09
C PHE A 121 -22.48 9.61 -2.22
N PHE A 122 -22.73 10.08 -3.44
CA PHE A 122 -23.41 11.36 -3.66
C PHE A 122 -24.86 11.36 -3.14
N ASN A 123 -25.20 12.40 -2.37
CA ASN A 123 -26.51 12.56 -1.77
C ASN A 123 -27.47 13.27 -2.76
N THR A 124 -28.43 12.53 -3.29
CA THR A 124 -29.44 13.05 -4.23
C THR A 124 -30.37 14.14 -3.64
N ALA A 125 -30.49 14.22 -2.31
CA ALA A 125 -31.31 15.20 -1.60
C ALA A 125 -30.56 16.48 -1.20
N LYS A 126 -29.22 16.49 -1.19
CA LYS A 126 -28.39 17.69 -0.95
C LYS A 126 -27.81 18.23 -2.25
N VAL A 127 -28.55 19.11 -2.91
CA VAL A 127 -28.00 19.99 -3.95
C VAL A 127 -27.20 21.12 -3.29
N SER A 128 -26.06 20.79 -2.66
CA SER A 128 -25.11 21.77 -2.16
C SER A 128 -24.12 22.17 -3.26
N SER A 129 -23.95 23.48 -3.46
CA SER A 129 -23.02 24.05 -4.45
C SER A 129 -21.55 24.09 -3.98
N GLU A 130 -21.24 23.51 -2.82
CA GLU A 130 -19.88 23.44 -2.28
C GLU A 130 -19.17 22.15 -2.74
N PRO A 131 -17.85 22.19 -2.99
CA PRO A 131 -17.07 20.99 -3.28
C PRO A 131 -17.14 19.97 -2.15
N ASP A 132 -17.22 18.69 -2.49
CA ASP A 132 -17.18 17.63 -1.49
C ASP A 132 -15.75 17.48 -0.94
N SER A 133 -15.52 18.12 0.21
CA SER A 133 -14.21 18.14 0.88
C SER A 133 -13.61 16.76 1.15
N ARG A 134 -14.43 15.70 1.27
CA ARG A 134 -13.95 14.32 1.40
C ARG A 134 -13.36 13.81 0.09
N LEU A 135 -14.05 14.03 -1.03
CA LEU A 135 -13.55 13.64 -2.36
C LEU A 135 -12.26 14.37 -2.72
N ASP A 136 -12.15 15.67 -2.42
CA ASP A 136 -10.90 16.41 -2.64
C ASP A 136 -9.78 15.90 -1.72
N GLY A 137 -10.10 15.52 -0.47
CA GLY A 137 -9.17 14.83 0.43
C GLY A 137 -8.70 13.47 -0.11
N ILE A 138 -9.57 12.70 -0.76
CA ILE A 138 -9.23 11.40 -1.38
C ILE A 138 -8.31 11.58 -2.59
N LEU A 139 -8.60 12.57 -3.43
CA LEU A 139 -7.83 12.85 -4.63
C LEU A 139 -6.48 13.52 -4.33
N SER A 140 -6.30 14.09 -3.13
CA SER A 140 -5.01 14.61 -2.68
C SER A 140 -3.92 13.53 -2.61
N TYR A 141 -4.25 12.29 -2.22
CA TYR A 141 -3.32 11.15 -2.17
C TYR A 141 -2.79 10.77 -3.56
N ALA A 142 -3.63 10.92 -4.59
CA ALA A 142 -3.24 10.70 -5.98
C ALA A 142 -2.41 11.86 -6.58
N SER A 143 -2.22 12.97 -5.86
CA SER A 143 -1.36 14.07 -6.28
C SER A 143 0.12 13.68 -6.22
N ILE A 144 0.85 13.95 -7.31
CA ILE A 144 2.33 13.84 -7.34
C ILE A 144 2.96 14.89 -6.41
N ILE A 145 2.37 16.08 -6.33
CA ILE A 145 2.81 17.15 -5.42
C ILE A 145 2.40 16.75 -4.00
N PRO A 146 3.33 16.67 -3.03
CA PRO A 146 3.00 16.38 -1.64
C PRO A 146 2.06 17.45 -1.08
N GLN A 147 0.85 17.05 -0.71
CA GLN A 147 -0.02 17.89 0.12
C GLN A 147 0.29 17.59 1.59
N HIS A 148 0.22 18.62 2.45
CA HIS A 148 0.67 18.52 3.83
C HIS A 148 -0.37 17.81 4.71
N MET A 149 -0.44 16.47 4.60
CA MET A 149 -1.35 15.60 5.35
C MET A 149 -0.91 15.46 6.82
N SER A 150 -1.00 16.57 7.56
CA SER A 150 -0.43 16.78 8.90
C SER A 150 -1.15 16.04 10.05
N GLU A 151 -2.01 15.07 9.72
CA GLU A 151 -2.80 14.32 10.70
C GLU A 151 -2.22 12.92 10.89
N LYS A 152 -2.08 12.49 12.14
CA LYS A 152 -1.72 11.10 12.48
C LYS A 152 -2.91 10.19 12.20
N ILE A 153 -2.67 8.88 12.11
CA ILE A 153 -3.75 7.87 12.12
C ILE A 153 -4.63 8.14 13.37
N PRO A 154 -5.95 8.38 13.20
CA PRO A 154 -6.86 8.68 14.32
C PRO A 154 -6.84 7.58 15.37
N GLN A 155 -6.85 7.94 16.66
CA GLN A 155 -6.67 6.98 17.76
C GLN A 155 -7.94 6.19 18.12
N ASN A 156 -8.60 5.59 17.12
CA ASN A 156 -9.75 4.71 17.28
C ASN A 156 -9.38 3.29 16.80
N VAL A 157 -9.82 2.26 17.53
CA VAL A 157 -9.74 0.85 17.12
C VAL A 157 -11.15 0.32 16.94
N TYR A 158 -11.57 0.03 15.72
CA TYR A 158 -12.89 -0.51 15.38
C TYR A 158 -12.85 -2.02 15.26
N THR A 159 -13.93 -2.67 15.69
CA THR A 159 -14.19 -4.09 15.43
C THR A 159 -15.69 -4.33 15.34
N THR A 160 -16.12 -5.27 14.51
CA THR A 160 -17.52 -5.69 14.39
C THR A 160 -17.74 -7.00 15.13
N SER A 161 -18.78 -7.04 15.97
CA SER A 161 -19.19 -8.27 16.66
C SER A 161 -20.70 -8.40 16.66
N LEU A 162 -21.16 -9.65 16.59
CA LEU A 162 -22.53 -10.04 16.94
C LEU A 162 -22.68 -10.28 18.45
N GLU A 163 -21.57 -10.45 19.17
CA GLU A 163 -21.51 -10.65 20.62
C GLU A 163 -21.60 -9.30 21.37
N ASN A 164 -21.98 -9.33 22.64
CA ASN A 164 -21.93 -8.13 23.49
C ASN A 164 -20.47 -7.68 23.67
N PRO A 165 -20.17 -6.37 23.73
CA PRO A 165 -18.85 -5.87 24.11
C PRO A 165 -18.27 -6.46 25.43
N ALA A 166 -19.12 -6.90 26.35
CA ALA A 166 -18.71 -7.58 27.60
C ALA A 166 -18.30 -9.05 27.42
N ASP A 167 -18.78 -9.72 26.36
CA ASP A 167 -18.61 -11.15 26.10
C ASP A 167 -17.41 -11.44 25.16
N LEU A 168 -16.75 -10.40 24.68
CA LEU A 168 -15.67 -10.49 23.69
C LEU A 168 -14.48 -11.34 24.15
N PRO A 169 -13.75 -11.95 23.18
CA PRO A 169 -12.66 -12.86 23.49
C PRO A 169 -11.59 -12.23 24.38
N GLU A 170 -11.08 -12.97 25.37
CA GLU A 170 -10.10 -12.46 26.32
C GLU A 170 -8.84 -11.90 25.62
N GLN A 171 -8.41 -12.52 24.53
CA GLN A 171 -7.26 -12.05 23.76
C GLN A 171 -7.47 -10.65 23.17
N PHE A 172 -8.71 -10.24 22.89
CA PHE A 172 -9.00 -8.90 22.36
C PHE A 172 -8.71 -7.78 23.39
N ARG A 173 -8.72 -8.09 24.70
CA ARG A 173 -8.35 -7.14 25.77
C ARG A 173 -6.92 -6.61 25.62
N SER A 174 -6.06 -7.32 24.89
CA SER A 174 -4.72 -6.84 24.51
C SER A 174 -4.77 -5.51 23.74
N TRP A 175 -5.78 -5.28 22.90
CA TRP A 175 -5.93 -4.01 22.16
C TRP A 175 -6.07 -2.82 23.10
N THR A 176 -6.94 -2.91 24.10
CA THR A 176 -7.11 -1.86 25.13
C THR A 176 -5.91 -1.76 26.08
N THR A 177 -5.29 -2.90 26.42
CA THR A 177 -4.18 -2.95 27.40
C THR A 177 -2.89 -2.37 26.83
N ASN A 178 -2.57 -2.70 25.58
CA ASN A 178 -1.35 -2.25 24.90
C ASN A 178 -1.50 -0.86 24.27
N ASN A 179 -2.73 -0.36 24.12
CA ASN A 179 -3.01 0.94 23.50
C ASN A 179 -3.94 1.80 24.40
N PRO A 180 -3.54 2.13 25.65
CA PRO A 180 -4.43 2.82 26.61
C PRO A 180 -4.86 4.24 26.18
N ASN A 181 -4.16 4.83 25.20
CA ASN A 181 -4.49 6.13 24.60
C ASN A 181 -5.41 6.02 23.37
N TRP A 182 -5.85 4.81 23.00
CA TRP A 182 -6.72 4.56 21.86
C TRP A 182 -8.13 4.19 22.32
N LEU A 183 -9.14 4.72 21.63
CA LEU A 183 -10.54 4.41 21.91
C LEU A 183 -10.99 3.19 21.11
N THR A 184 -11.13 2.06 21.78
CA THR A 184 -11.74 0.86 21.20
C THR A 184 -13.25 1.04 21.05
N ARG A 185 -13.77 0.73 19.86
CA ARG A 185 -15.16 0.88 19.45
C ARG A 185 -15.67 -0.47 18.95
N PHE A 186 -16.53 -1.06 19.74
CA PHE A 186 -17.28 -2.27 19.40
C PHE A 186 -18.54 -1.83 18.67
N VAL A 187 -18.64 -2.15 17.38
CA VAL A 187 -19.71 -1.63 16.53
C VAL A 187 -20.65 -2.78 16.17
N ASN A 188 -21.92 -2.66 16.57
CA ASN A 188 -22.95 -3.61 16.19
C ASN A 188 -23.68 -3.18 14.91
N ASP A 189 -24.55 -4.05 14.40
CA ASP A 189 -25.21 -3.88 13.12
C ASP A 189 -26.18 -2.68 13.04
N ASP A 190 -26.70 -2.20 14.17
CA ASP A 190 -27.56 -1.01 14.25
C ASP A 190 -26.73 0.28 14.40
N ASP A 191 -25.59 0.23 15.11
CA ASP A 191 -24.63 1.34 15.17
C ASP A 191 -24.08 1.69 13.77
N ILE A 192 -23.81 0.67 12.93
CA ILE A 192 -23.38 0.87 11.53
C ILE A 192 -24.44 1.66 10.74
N ASP A 193 -25.72 1.26 10.85
CA ASP A 193 -26.80 1.90 10.11
C ASP A 193 -27.00 3.36 10.58
N ILE A 194 -26.98 3.61 11.90
CA ILE A 194 -27.10 4.96 12.48
C ILE A 194 -25.91 5.84 12.07
N TRP A 195 -24.69 5.33 12.13
CA TRP A 195 -23.48 6.05 11.73
C TRP A 195 -23.52 6.44 10.25
N LEU A 196 -23.88 5.50 9.36
CA LEU A 196 -24.03 5.78 7.94
C LEU A 196 -25.15 6.77 7.63
N GLU A 197 -26.34 6.63 8.24
CA GLU A 197 -27.46 7.55 8.04
C GLU A 197 -27.13 9.00 8.40
N ASN A 198 -26.28 9.21 9.41
CA ASN A 198 -25.81 10.54 9.79
C ASN A 198 -24.77 11.11 8.81
N LEU A 199 -23.86 10.28 8.27
CA LEU A 199 -22.76 10.73 7.41
C LEU A 199 -23.13 10.85 5.92
N LEU A 200 -23.85 9.86 5.38
CA LEU A 200 -24.15 9.72 3.95
C LEU A 200 -25.66 9.55 3.68
N PRO A 201 -26.56 10.38 4.27
CA PRO A 201 -28.00 10.19 4.15
C PRO A 201 -28.44 10.14 2.68
N SER A 202 -29.34 9.20 2.35
CA SER A 202 -29.87 9.01 0.99
C SER A 202 -28.82 8.73 -0.11
N SER A 203 -27.67 8.17 0.27
CA SER A 203 -26.66 7.61 -0.65
C SER A 203 -26.98 6.15 -1.01
N GLN A 204 -26.48 5.71 -2.16
CA GLN A 204 -26.66 4.32 -2.63
C GLN A 204 -25.88 3.33 -1.73
N VAL A 205 -24.76 3.74 -1.12
CA VAL A 205 -24.03 2.97 -0.09
C VAL A 205 -24.97 2.47 1.01
N ILE A 206 -25.84 3.33 1.54
CA ILE A 206 -26.78 2.95 2.62
C ILE A 206 -27.78 1.90 2.14
N GLU A 207 -28.35 2.08 0.94
CA GLU A 207 -29.34 1.17 0.39
C GLU A 207 -28.74 -0.23 0.13
N ASP A 208 -27.50 -0.29 -0.36
CA ASP A 208 -26.81 -1.57 -0.54
C ASP A 208 -26.43 -2.23 0.79
N LEU A 209 -25.91 -1.49 1.79
CA LEU A 209 -25.63 -2.06 3.11
C LEU A 209 -26.91 -2.53 3.83
N LYS A 210 -28.04 -1.83 3.68
CA LYS A 210 -29.35 -2.28 4.20
C LYS A 210 -29.86 -3.51 3.45
N TRP A 211 -29.65 -3.60 2.14
CA TRP A 211 -29.95 -4.79 1.37
C TRP A 211 -29.13 -5.99 1.84
N LEU A 212 -27.83 -5.84 2.08
CA LEU A 212 -26.98 -6.91 2.62
C LEU A 212 -27.45 -7.36 4.02
N LYS A 213 -27.75 -6.43 4.93
CA LYS A 213 -28.28 -6.74 6.28
C LYS A 213 -29.55 -7.57 6.23
N LYS A 214 -30.43 -7.30 5.26
CA LYS A 214 -31.68 -8.05 5.03
C LYS A 214 -31.42 -9.46 4.48
N ASN A 215 -30.41 -9.64 3.64
CA ASN A 215 -30.07 -10.90 2.98
C ASN A 215 -28.87 -11.55 3.68
N LYS A 216 -29.10 -12.14 4.86
CA LYS A 216 -28.08 -12.58 5.83
C LYS A 216 -26.93 -13.44 5.27
N GLN A 217 -27.12 -14.17 4.17
CA GLN A 217 -26.04 -14.92 3.50
C GLN A 217 -24.86 -14.00 3.11
N TRP A 218 -25.15 -12.74 2.74
CA TRP A 218 -24.15 -11.74 2.37
C TRP A 218 -23.63 -10.90 3.56
N GLY A 219 -23.79 -11.39 4.80
CA GLY A 219 -23.32 -10.69 6.01
C GLY A 219 -21.81 -10.42 6.01
N VAL A 220 -21.02 -11.31 5.40
CA VAL A 220 -19.56 -11.16 5.21
C VAL A 220 -19.25 -9.89 4.41
N VAL A 221 -19.90 -9.73 3.25
CA VAL A 221 -19.75 -8.59 2.35
C VAL A 221 -20.10 -7.27 3.05
N ARG A 222 -21.10 -7.30 3.95
CA ARG A 222 -21.46 -6.13 4.78
C ARG A 222 -20.35 -5.77 5.77
N SER A 223 -19.73 -6.76 6.43
CA SER A 223 -18.62 -6.53 7.36
C SER A 223 -17.36 -6.05 6.64
N ASP A 224 -17.05 -6.65 5.48
CA ASP A 224 -15.97 -6.21 4.59
C ASP A 224 -16.17 -4.74 4.15
N LEU A 225 -17.36 -4.38 3.68
CA LEU A 225 -17.69 -3.01 3.32
C LEU A 225 -17.57 -2.05 4.51
N PHE A 226 -18.05 -2.45 5.69
CA PHE A 226 -17.95 -1.60 6.89
C PHE A 226 -16.49 -1.30 7.25
N ARG A 227 -15.59 -2.29 7.26
CA ARG A 227 -14.18 -2.05 7.61
C ARG A 227 -13.49 -1.08 6.65
N TYR A 228 -13.82 -1.12 5.36
CA TYR A 228 -13.30 -0.15 4.41
C TYR A 228 -13.96 1.22 4.56
N LEU A 229 -15.28 1.28 4.78
CA LEU A 229 -16.02 2.53 4.96
C LEU A 229 -15.56 3.32 6.18
N VAL A 230 -15.36 2.65 7.33
CA VAL A 230 -14.94 3.34 8.56
C VAL A 230 -13.51 3.88 8.44
N LEU A 231 -12.61 3.14 7.79
CA LEU A 231 -11.25 3.61 7.52
C LEU A 231 -11.19 4.71 6.45
N LEU A 232 -12.09 4.68 5.44
CA LEU A 232 -12.23 5.77 4.47
C LEU A 232 -12.72 7.06 5.13
N LEU A 233 -13.77 6.97 5.96
CA LEU A 233 -14.52 8.13 6.42
C LEU A 233 -13.97 8.73 7.73
N ASP A 234 -13.54 7.88 8.66
CA ASP A 234 -13.14 8.28 10.02
C ASP A 234 -11.66 7.92 10.32
N GLY A 235 -11.05 7.03 9.55
CA GLY A 235 -9.69 6.53 9.75
C GLY A 235 -9.53 5.71 11.04
N GLY A 236 -8.29 5.40 11.41
CA GLY A 236 -7.92 4.65 12.61
C GLY A 236 -7.42 3.25 12.31
N VAL A 237 -7.71 2.29 13.19
CA VAL A 237 -7.44 0.85 12.98
C VAL A 237 -8.76 0.10 12.93
N TYR A 238 -8.95 -0.78 11.95
CA TYR A 238 -9.94 -1.85 12.04
C TYR A 238 -9.23 -3.17 12.36
N THR A 239 -9.84 -4.01 13.19
CA THR A 239 -9.33 -5.36 13.47
C THR A 239 -10.46 -6.35 13.82
N ASP A 240 -10.41 -7.59 13.32
CA ASP A 240 -11.41 -8.64 13.62
C ASP A 240 -11.33 -9.11 15.09
N THR A 241 -12.44 -9.63 15.63
CA THR A 241 -12.62 -9.91 17.08
C THR A 241 -11.79 -11.07 17.63
N ASP A 242 -11.31 -11.98 16.78
CA ASP A 242 -10.44 -13.10 17.17
C ASP A 242 -8.94 -12.76 17.12
N THR A 243 -8.58 -11.48 16.95
CA THR A 243 -7.20 -10.99 17.01
C THR A 243 -6.71 -10.67 18.42
N ALA A 244 -5.38 -10.57 18.56
CA ALA A 244 -4.72 -9.99 19.72
C ALA A 244 -3.61 -9.03 19.30
N CYS A 245 -3.56 -7.85 19.90
CA CYS A 245 -2.47 -6.90 19.77
C CYS A 245 -1.23 -7.44 20.51
N VAL A 246 -0.20 -7.84 19.76
CA VAL A 246 1.07 -8.35 20.33
C VAL A 246 2.02 -7.20 20.68
N ARG A 247 2.00 -6.12 19.88
CA ARG A 247 2.79 -4.90 20.11
C ARG A 247 1.93 -3.65 19.88
N PRO A 248 2.10 -2.57 20.67
CA PRO A 248 1.36 -1.32 20.50
C PRO A 248 1.36 -0.79 19.07
N ILE A 249 0.26 -0.16 18.64
CA ILE A 249 0.08 0.38 17.28
C ILE A 249 1.17 1.40 16.93
N GLU A 250 1.67 2.13 17.93
CA GLU A 250 2.74 3.11 17.73
C GLU A 250 4.11 2.52 17.36
N ASN A 251 4.31 1.21 17.59
CA ASN A 251 5.50 0.44 17.22
C ASN A 251 5.37 -0.30 15.87
N TRP A 252 4.24 -0.17 15.17
CA TRP A 252 4.05 -0.82 13.87
C TRP A 252 4.90 -0.12 12.82
N GLY A 253 5.83 -0.86 12.21
CA GLY A 253 6.83 -0.28 11.30
C GLY A 253 8.14 0.13 11.96
N ASP A 254 8.40 -0.23 13.22
CA ASP A 254 9.72 -0.07 13.83
C ASP A 254 10.81 -0.67 12.92
N ASN A 255 11.83 0.12 12.57
CA ASN A 255 12.91 -0.25 11.64
C ASN A 255 12.45 -0.49 10.18
N ALA A 256 11.35 0.14 9.73
CA ALA A 256 10.94 0.10 8.34
C ALA A 256 12.06 0.55 7.38
N MET A 257 12.28 -0.22 6.32
CA MET A 257 13.10 0.14 5.18
C MET A 257 12.30 1.06 4.25
N THR A 258 12.91 2.12 3.74
CA THR A 258 12.30 2.93 2.68
C THR A 258 12.51 2.26 1.32
N HIS A 259 11.45 2.12 0.54
CA HIS A 259 11.56 1.73 -0.87
C HIS A 259 12.09 2.92 -1.67
N HIS A 260 13.25 2.74 -2.31
CA HIS A 260 13.80 3.72 -3.24
C HIS A 260 13.28 3.46 -4.65
N SER A 261 12.80 4.52 -5.29
CA SER A 261 12.25 4.50 -6.65
C SER A 261 13.38 4.52 -7.67
N ASP A 262 13.25 3.73 -8.74
CA ASP A 262 14.17 3.73 -9.90
C ASP A 262 14.40 5.15 -10.48
N ASN A 263 13.45 6.06 -10.27
CA ASN A 263 13.61 7.48 -10.53
C ASN A 263 13.84 8.27 -9.23
N PRO A 264 15.07 8.76 -8.98
CA PRO A 264 15.40 9.50 -7.76
C PRO A 264 14.74 10.88 -7.68
N LEU A 265 14.18 11.41 -8.77
CA LEU A 265 13.42 12.66 -8.73
C LEU A 265 12.13 12.52 -7.92
N ILE A 266 11.56 11.32 -7.81
CA ILE A 266 10.34 11.07 -7.03
C ILE A 266 10.59 11.35 -5.53
N GLU A 267 11.74 10.92 -5.01
CA GLU A 267 12.16 11.17 -3.63
C GLU A 267 12.67 12.60 -3.41
N ALA A 268 13.29 13.19 -4.44
CA ALA A 268 13.75 14.57 -4.37
C ALA A 268 12.61 15.61 -4.47
N LEU A 269 11.45 15.25 -5.04
CA LEU A 269 10.33 16.17 -5.31
C LEU A 269 9.94 17.09 -4.14
N PRO A 270 9.74 16.62 -2.89
CA PRO A 270 9.38 17.50 -1.77
C PRO A 270 10.45 18.58 -1.51
N ARG A 271 11.74 18.20 -1.60
CA ARG A 271 12.86 19.13 -1.41
C ARG A 271 13.00 20.09 -2.59
N LEU A 272 12.84 19.60 -3.81
CA LEU A 272 12.87 20.42 -5.04
C LEU A 272 11.73 21.44 -5.05
N PHE A 273 10.54 21.05 -4.58
CA PHE A 273 9.40 21.94 -4.42
C PHE A 273 9.65 23.02 -3.37
N ALA A 274 10.17 22.65 -2.20
CA ALA A 274 10.55 23.60 -1.15
C ALA A 274 11.64 24.60 -1.61
N LEU A 275 12.61 24.14 -2.41
CA LEU A 275 13.66 25.00 -2.99
C LEU A 275 13.12 25.93 -4.10
N ALA A 276 12.16 25.46 -4.91
CA ALA A 276 11.54 26.27 -5.96
C ALA A 276 10.63 27.37 -5.38
N GLN A 277 10.03 27.14 -4.21
CA GLN A 277 9.29 28.15 -3.46
C GLN A 277 10.25 29.10 -2.71
N GLN A 278 10.74 30.14 -3.38
CA GLN A 278 11.80 31.08 -2.94
C GLN A 278 11.51 31.91 -1.64
N ASN A 279 10.56 31.52 -0.79
CA ASN A 279 10.25 32.18 0.49
C ASN A 279 9.94 31.19 1.64
N VAL A 280 10.27 29.90 1.52
CA VAL A 280 10.10 28.94 2.63
C VAL A 280 11.24 29.12 3.65
N ASP A 281 10.90 29.31 4.93
CA ASP A 281 11.89 29.32 6.01
C ASP A 281 12.62 27.96 6.06
N HIS A 282 13.95 27.98 6.08
CA HIS A 282 14.83 26.87 6.44
C HIS A 282 14.30 26.04 7.63
N ASN A 283 13.73 26.68 8.65
CA ASN A 283 13.11 25.97 9.78
C ASN A 283 11.79 25.28 9.42
N LEU A 284 11.02 25.81 8.48
CA LEU A 284 9.86 25.12 7.89
C LEU A 284 10.29 23.91 7.04
N ILE A 285 11.45 23.96 6.37
CA ILE A 285 11.98 22.80 5.62
C ILE A 285 12.45 21.70 6.59
N ALA A 286 13.15 22.08 7.68
CA ALA A 286 13.53 21.15 8.73
C ALA A 286 12.30 20.59 9.48
N ALA A 287 11.28 21.42 9.73
CA ALA A 287 10.00 20.99 10.27
C ALA A 287 9.25 20.06 9.30
N GLN A 288 9.21 20.34 7.99
CA GLN A 288 8.61 19.46 6.98
C GLN A 288 9.31 18.10 6.89
N SER A 289 10.62 18.03 7.17
CA SER A 289 11.35 16.76 7.30
C SER A 289 11.17 16.04 8.63
N SER A 290 10.44 16.61 9.60
CA SER A 290 10.23 16.04 10.95
C SER A 290 8.77 16.02 11.42
N SER A 291 7.85 16.71 10.74
CA SER A 291 6.42 16.75 11.06
C SER A 291 5.67 15.59 10.39
N ASP A 292 5.73 14.44 11.03
CA ASP A 292 4.89 13.26 10.78
C ASP A 292 5.15 12.52 9.45
N ASP A 293 6.39 12.00 9.27
CA ASP A 293 6.75 10.96 8.29
C ASP A 293 6.07 9.58 8.58
N LYS A 294 4.92 9.59 9.27
CA LYS A 294 4.15 8.38 9.57
C LYS A 294 3.33 7.96 8.36
N PRO A 295 3.13 6.63 8.17
CA PRO A 295 2.34 6.14 7.05
C PRO A 295 0.89 6.60 7.13
N SER A 296 0.30 6.80 5.96
CA SER A 296 -1.13 7.05 5.77
C SER A 296 -1.92 5.75 5.70
N LEU A 297 -1.29 4.65 5.29
CA LEU A 297 -1.88 3.30 5.28
C LEU A 297 -0.84 2.30 5.81
N ILE A 298 -1.25 1.41 6.70
CA ILE A 298 -0.47 0.26 7.17
C ILE A 298 -1.25 -1.01 6.85
N VAL A 299 -0.60 -1.89 6.09
CA VAL A 299 -1.10 -3.21 5.68
C VAL A 299 -0.01 -4.27 5.93
N ALA A 300 -0.36 -5.55 5.89
CA ALA A 300 0.61 -6.65 5.98
C ALA A 300 0.40 -7.66 4.86
N LEU A 301 1.47 -8.35 4.48
CA LEU A 301 1.36 -9.54 3.64
C LEU A 301 0.70 -10.68 4.43
N GLU A 302 -0.24 -11.37 3.79
CA GLU A 302 -0.90 -12.57 4.28
C GLU A 302 -0.28 -13.84 3.69
N MET A 303 0.12 -13.75 2.42
CA MET A 303 0.72 -14.81 1.61
C MET A 303 1.74 -14.20 0.64
N ASP A 304 2.85 -14.90 0.43
CA ASP A 304 3.90 -14.61 -0.55
C ASP A 304 4.36 -15.95 -1.17
N SER A 305 3.54 -16.45 -2.08
CA SER A 305 3.72 -17.75 -2.74
C SER A 305 5.05 -17.87 -3.50
N PRO A 306 5.57 -16.81 -4.17
CA PRO A 306 6.90 -16.87 -4.79
C PRO A 306 8.04 -17.04 -3.79
N SER A 307 8.00 -16.38 -2.63
CA SER A 307 9.04 -16.55 -1.60
C SER A 307 8.91 -17.88 -0.85
N LEU A 308 7.69 -18.37 -0.65
CA LEU A 308 7.41 -19.64 0.03
C LEU A 308 7.57 -20.86 -0.92
N MET A 309 7.67 -20.63 -2.23
CA MET A 309 7.74 -21.66 -3.28
C MET A 309 6.53 -22.62 -3.30
N VAL A 310 5.33 -22.07 -3.07
CA VAL A 310 4.04 -22.78 -3.07
C VAL A 310 3.10 -22.23 -4.15
N ASP A 311 2.15 -23.05 -4.65
CA ASP A 311 1.00 -22.53 -5.40
C ASP A 311 -0.04 -22.03 -4.39
N TRP A 312 -0.36 -20.75 -4.49
CA TRP A 312 -1.34 -20.09 -3.62
C TRP A 312 -2.75 -20.67 -3.74
N ARG A 313 -3.06 -21.37 -4.85
CA ARG A 313 -4.32 -22.07 -5.05
C ARG A 313 -4.47 -23.29 -4.16
N ASP A 314 -3.39 -24.07 -4.01
CA ASP A 314 -3.38 -25.26 -3.14
C ASP A 314 -3.50 -24.84 -1.66
N GLU A 315 -2.94 -23.68 -1.32
CA GLU A 315 -3.04 -23.03 0.00
C GLU A 315 -4.39 -22.29 0.22
N SER A 316 -5.35 -22.36 -0.71
CA SER A 316 -6.68 -21.73 -0.64
C SER A 316 -6.71 -20.18 -0.58
N PHE A 317 -5.66 -19.52 -1.08
CA PHE A 317 -5.63 -18.06 -1.26
C PHE A 317 -6.25 -17.66 -2.60
N VAL A 318 -6.52 -16.36 -2.79
CA VAL A 318 -6.99 -15.81 -4.09
C VAL A 318 -5.94 -14.98 -4.82
N ARG A 319 -4.82 -14.65 -4.17
CA ARG A 319 -3.67 -13.98 -4.78
C ARG A 319 -2.37 -14.65 -4.34
N GLY A 320 -1.40 -14.75 -5.25
CA GLY A 320 -0.06 -15.26 -4.95
C GLY A 320 0.78 -14.33 -4.08
N ILE A 321 0.46 -13.05 -4.08
CA ILE A 321 0.89 -12.08 -3.07
C ILE A 321 -0.40 -11.43 -2.55
N GLN A 322 -0.81 -11.77 -1.33
CA GLN A 322 -2.08 -11.34 -0.74
C GLN A 322 -1.85 -10.40 0.45
N ILE A 323 -2.74 -9.43 0.62
CA ILE A 323 -2.74 -8.47 1.73
C ILE A 323 -3.79 -8.89 2.78
N VAL A 324 -3.39 -8.88 4.05
CA VAL A 324 -4.28 -9.08 5.20
C VAL A 324 -5.41 -8.06 5.19
N GLN A 325 -6.66 -8.53 5.20
CA GLN A 325 -7.84 -7.66 5.24
C GLN A 325 -8.48 -7.51 6.62
N TRP A 326 -8.20 -8.39 7.57
CA TRP A 326 -8.79 -8.41 8.91
C TRP A 326 -8.11 -7.47 9.91
N THR A 327 -6.99 -6.85 9.55
CA THR A 327 -6.36 -5.79 10.34
C THR A 327 -5.71 -4.78 9.42
N ILE A 328 -6.15 -3.52 9.51
CA ILE A 328 -5.71 -2.43 8.62
C ILE A 328 -5.68 -1.15 9.45
N ALA A 329 -4.64 -0.32 9.31
CA ALA A 329 -4.58 1.01 9.92
C ALA A 329 -4.46 2.10 8.84
N SER A 330 -5.20 3.21 8.96
CA SER A 330 -5.09 4.30 7.99
C SER A 330 -5.54 5.67 8.50
N LYS A 331 -4.96 6.72 7.93
CA LYS A 331 -5.52 8.08 7.94
C LYS A 331 -6.82 8.09 7.10
N PRO A 332 -7.79 8.95 7.41
CA PRO A 332 -9.00 9.07 6.59
C PRO A 332 -8.67 9.45 5.14
N ASN A 333 -9.65 9.24 4.26
CA ASN A 333 -9.63 9.55 2.84
C ASN A 333 -8.63 8.75 1.98
N HIS A 334 -7.94 7.71 2.49
CA HIS A 334 -6.98 6.96 1.68
C HIS A 334 -7.67 6.24 0.49
N PRO A 335 -7.23 6.45 -0.78
CA PRO A 335 -8.03 6.13 -1.98
C PRO A 335 -8.23 4.64 -2.21
N VAL A 336 -7.37 3.77 -1.68
CA VAL A 336 -7.54 2.31 -1.69
C VAL A 336 -8.91 1.89 -1.17
N PHE A 337 -9.44 2.55 -0.13
CA PHE A 337 -10.75 2.19 0.40
C PHE A 337 -11.89 2.56 -0.54
N LEU A 338 -11.89 3.76 -1.13
CA LEU A 338 -12.90 4.14 -2.12
C LEU A 338 -12.85 3.20 -3.34
N ASP A 339 -11.65 2.77 -3.74
CA ASP A 339 -11.43 1.85 -4.86
C ASP A 339 -11.98 0.44 -4.60
N VAL A 340 -11.71 -0.16 -3.43
CA VAL A 340 -12.27 -1.48 -3.05
C VAL A 340 -13.77 -1.41 -2.75
N ILE A 341 -14.26 -0.34 -2.13
CA ILE A 341 -15.70 -0.14 -1.88
C ILE A 341 -16.46 -0.04 -3.19
N GLY A 342 -15.97 0.76 -4.16
CA GLY A 342 -16.60 0.88 -5.47
C GLY A 342 -16.65 -0.46 -6.20
N HIS A 343 -15.56 -1.23 -6.17
CA HIS A 343 -15.53 -2.59 -6.73
C HIS A 343 -16.52 -3.53 -6.04
N ALA A 344 -16.62 -3.52 -4.71
CA ALA A 344 -17.59 -4.33 -3.97
C ALA A 344 -19.04 -3.95 -4.32
N LEU A 345 -19.36 -2.65 -4.38
CA LEU A 345 -20.70 -2.16 -4.74
C LEU A 345 -21.08 -2.46 -6.20
N ASP A 346 -20.12 -2.36 -7.14
CA ASP A 346 -20.31 -2.77 -8.53
C ASP A 346 -20.63 -4.29 -8.63
N ASN A 347 -20.01 -5.13 -7.80
CA ASN A 347 -20.33 -6.56 -7.74
C ASN A 347 -21.69 -6.83 -7.06
N ILE A 348 -22.04 -6.13 -5.97
CA ILE A 348 -23.36 -6.22 -5.33
C ILE A 348 -24.48 -5.83 -6.31
N LYS A 349 -24.25 -4.82 -7.15
CA LYS A 349 -25.20 -4.46 -8.21
C LYS A 349 -25.36 -5.58 -9.23
N GLN A 350 -24.25 -6.16 -9.72
CA GLN A 350 -24.29 -7.29 -10.67
C GLN A 350 -24.96 -8.54 -10.05
N LEU A 351 -24.68 -8.85 -8.78
CA LEU A 351 -25.37 -9.86 -7.98
C LEU A 351 -26.89 -9.63 -7.98
N ARG A 352 -27.33 -8.41 -7.65
CA ARG A 352 -28.76 -8.06 -7.61
C ARG A 352 -29.43 -8.20 -8.98
N GLU A 353 -28.74 -7.86 -10.06
CA GLU A 353 -29.20 -8.05 -11.44
C GLU A 353 -29.27 -9.56 -11.80
N ALA A 354 -28.24 -10.34 -11.47
CA ALA A 354 -28.18 -11.78 -11.71
C ALA A 354 -29.27 -12.57 -10.94
N MET A 355 -29.49 -12.25 -9.66
CA MET A 355 -30.58 -12.81 -8.85
C MET A 355 -31.96 -12.49 -9.43
N ALA A 356 -32.16 -11.27 -9.94
CA ALA A 356 -33.42 -10.89 -10.61
C ALA A 356 -33.66 -11.67 -11.92
N HIS A 357 -32.61 -12.21 -12.53
CA HIS A 357 -32.66 -13.12 -13.68
C HIS A 357 -32.65 -14.61 -13.32
N GLY A 358 -32.60 -14.96 -12.02
CA GLY A 358 -32.64 -16.35 -11.55
C GLY A 358 -31.36 -17.16 -11.80
N LEU A 359 -30.20 -16.49 -11.83
CA LEU A 359 -28.90 -17.14 -11.96
C LEU A 359 -28.38 -17.62 -10.59
N GLU A 360 -27.77 -18.81 -10.56
CA GLU A 360 -27.00 -19.32 -9.41
C GLU A 360 -25.59 -18.71 -9.40
N ILE A 361 -25.01 -18.56 -8.21
CA ILE A 361 -23.75 -17.84 -7.95
C ILE A 361 -22.94 -18.62 -6.92
N ASP A 362 -21.61 -18.67 -7.08
CA ASP A 362 -20.69 -19.36 -6.16
C ASP A 362 -20.29 -18.41 -5.03
N GLU A 363 -21.11 -18.38 -3.97
CA GLU A 363 -20.98 -17.37 -2.92
C GLU A 363 -19.60 -17.35 -2.25
N ASP A 364 -18.99 -18.51 -2.00
CA ASP A 364 -17.71 -18.61 -1.29
C ASP A 364 -16.54 -18.05 -2.13
N GLN A 365 -16.41 -18.45 -3.40
CA GLN A 365 -15.32 -17.95 -4.25
C GLN A 365 -15.54 -16.47 -4.62
N ASP A 366 -16.78 -16.07 -4.88
CA ASP A 366 -17.10 -14.72 -5.30
C ASP A 366 -16.94 -13.68 -4.17
N ILE A 367 -17.29 -14.00 -2.90
CA ILE A 367 -17.10 -13.07 -1.77
C ILE A 367 -15.63 -12.65 -1.63
N LEU A 368 -14.69 -13.59 -1.76
CA LEU A 368 -13.24 -13.32 -1.69
C LEU A 368 -12.74 -12.35 -2.78
N GLU A 369 -13.49 -12.25 -3.87
CA GLU A 369 -13.18 -11.49 -5.08
C GLU A 369 -14.01 -10.19 -5.23
N TRP A 370 -15.15 -10.08 -4.54
CA TRP A 370 -16.01 -8.90 -4.53
C TRP A 370 -15.64 -7.92 -3.43
N SER A 371 -15.50 -8.39 -2.20
CA SER A 371 -15.21 -7.57 -1.02
C SER A 371 -14.06 -8.12 -0.18
N GLY A 372 -13.71 -9.39 -0.35
CA GLY A 372 -12.68 -10.06 0.40
C GLY A 372 -11.23 -9.73 -0.03
N PRO A 373 -10.26 -10.57 0.37
CA PRO A 373 -8.86 -10.19 0.35
C PRO A 373 -8.30 -10.04 -1.06
N GLY A 374 -8.88 -10.69 -2.07
CA GLY A 374 -8.50 -10.50 -3.47
C GLY A 374 -8.83 -9.09 -3.97
N ALA A 375 -10.03 -8.59 -3.65
CA ALA A 375 -10.46 -7.24 -3.97
C ALA A 375 -9.61 -6.16 -3.28
N PHE A 376 -9.34 -6.34 -1.98
CA PHE A 376 -8.50 -5.41 -1.21
C PHE A 376 -7.04 -5.41 -1.67
N THR A 377 -6.47 -6.59 -1.92
CA THR A 377 -5.11 -6.75 -2.47
C THR A 377 -4.98 -6.03 -3.82
N ASP A 378 -5.92 -6.24 -4.74
CA ASP A 378 -5.91 -5.58 -6.04
C ASP A 378 -6.01 -4.05 -5.90
N ALA A 379 -6.78 -3.52 -4.95
CA ALA A 379 -6.89 -2.08 -4.71
C ALA A 379 -5.59 -1.48 -4.13
N VAL A 380 -4.95 -2.16 -3.16
CA VAL A 380 -3.65 -1.76 -2.59
C VAL A 380 -2.59 -1.70 -3.69
N PHE A 381 -2.40 -2.78 -4.44
CA PHE A 381 -1.35 -2.83 -5.47
C PHE A 381 -1.66 -1.95 -6.69
N ARG A 382 -2.94 -1.72 -7.02
CA ARG A 382 -3.35 -0.75 -8.04
C ARG A 382 -2.94 0.66 -7.63
N TYR A 383 -3.21 1.08 -6.39
CA TYR A 383 -2.75 2.37 -5.89
C TYR A 383 -1.23 2.49 -5.91
N LEU A 384 -0.50 1.50 -5.39
CA LEU A 384 0.97 1.47 -5.37
C LEU A 384 1.58 1.57 -6.79
N LEU A 385 1.02 0.84 -7.75
CA LEU A 385 1.45 0.87 -9.15
C LEU A 385 1.22 2.25 -9.79
N ILE A 386 0.03 2.83 -9.61
CA ILE A 386 -0.37 4.10 -10.22
C ILE A 386 0.34 5.30 -9.57
N ARG A 387 0.56 5.26 -8.25
CA ARG A 387 1.10 6.40 -7.49
C ARG A 387 2.62 6.39 -7.38
N TYR A 388 3.23 5.21 -7.36
CA TYR A 388 4.66 5.03 -7.11
C TYR A 388 5.38 4.18 -8.18
N GLY A 389 4.67 3.64 -9.16
CA GLY A 389 5.27 2.72 -10.14
C GLY A 389 5.69 1.39 -9.51
N PHE A 390 5.10 1.02 -8.37
CA PHE A 390 5.51 -0.10 -7.55
C PHE A 390 4.73 -1.37 -7.89
N HIS A 391 5.44 -2.45 -8.23
CA HIS A 391 4.86 -3.70 -8.72
C HIS A 391 4.68 -4.74 -7.61
N PRO A 392 3.69 -5.66 -7.70
CA PRO A 392 3.50 -6.72 -6.70
C PRO A 392 4.75 -7.55 -6.40
N LYS A 393 5.55 -7.90 -7.42
CA LYS A 393 6.79 -8.67 -7.23
C LYS A 393 7.83 -8.00 -6.32
N HIS A 394 7.74 -6.67 -6.10
CA HIS A 394 8.72 -5.92 -5.30
C HIS A 394 8.58 -6.14 -3.79
N VAL A 395 7.49 -6.75 -3.31
CA VAL A 395 7.35 -7.17 -1.89
C VAL A 395 7.65 -8.65 -1.65
N SER A 396 8.01 -9.43 -2.68
CA SER A 396 8.31 -10.84 -2.47
C SER A 396 9.66 -11.01 -1.75
N GLY A 397 9.69 -11.88 -0.74
CA GLY A 397 10.86 -12.12 0.12
C GLY A 397 11.02 -11.10 1.25
N LEU A 398 9.95 -10.37 1.61
CA LEU A 398 10.02 -9.26 2.58
C LEU A 398 10.13 -9.76 4.04
N ASP A 399 11.26 -9.49 4.70
CA ASP A 399 11.56 -9.87 6.10
C ASP A 399 11.36 -8.72 7.12
N LYS A 400 11.32 -7.46 6.65
CA LYS A 400 11.19 -6.23 7.44
C LYS A 400 10.10 -5.31 6.88
N PRO A 401 9.54 -4.36 7.63
CA PRO A 401 8.54 -3.45 7.09
C PRO A 401 9.11 -2.62 5.95
N LEU A 402 8.37 -2.47 4.86
CA LEU A 402 8.74 -1.68 3.68
C LEU A 402 7.82 -0.48 3.55
N ARG A 403 8.39 0.72 3.52
CA ARG A 403 7.66 1.97 3.31
C ARG A 403 7.73 2.39 1.84
N VAL A 404 6.60 2.37 1.16
CA VAL A 404 6.44 2.84 -0.23
C VAL A 404 5.63 4.13 -0.21
N GLY A 405 6.32 5.28 -0.19
CA GLY A 405 5.69 6.59 -0.13
C GLY A 405 4.86 6.78 1.15
N ASP A 406 3.53 6.76 1.05
CA ASP A 406 2.63 6.88 2.20
C ASP A 406 2.10 5.54 2.73
N VAL A 407 2.41 4.42 2.07
CA VAL A 407 1.98 3.07 2.46
C VAL A 407 3.11 2.31 3.14
N LEU A 408 2.86 1.80 4.35
CA LEU A 408 3.73 0.84 5.03
C LEU A 408 3.19 -0.58 4.83
N ILE A 409 4.05 -1.46 4.29
CA ILE A 409 3.76 -2.87 4.05
C ILE A 409 4.58 -3.69 5.04
N MET A 410 3.90 -4.40 5.92
CA MET A 410 4.52 -5.27 6.92
C MET A 410 4.76 -6.70 6.34
N PRO A 411 5.82 -7.40 6.76
CA PRO A 411 6.10 -8.80 6.36
C PRO A 411 4.95 -9.77 6.59
N VAL A 412 5.03 -10.94 5.94
CA VAL A 412 4.23 -12.12 6.29
C VAL A 412 4.37 -12.39 7.80
N HIS A 413 3.31 -12.89 8.44
CA HIS A 413 3.17 -13.05 9.91
C HIS A 413 2.99 -11.77 10.74
N SER A 414 3.17 -10.56 10.19
CA SER A 414 3.08 -9.34 11.01
C SER A 414 1.68 -9.08 11.59
N PHE A 415 0.63 -9.26 10.77
CA PHE A 415 -0.78 -9.19 11.19
C PHE A 415 -1.48 -10.57 11.26
N ARG A 416 -0.69 -11.65 11.22
CA ARG A 416 -1.18 -13.03 11.27
C ARG A 416 -0.24 -13.95 12.04
N ALA A 417 0.30 -13.44 13.14
CA ALA A 417 1.15 -14.23 14.01
C ALA A 417 0.34 -15.42 14.57
N ASP A 418 1.00 -16.56 14.72
CA ASP A 418 0.41 -17.85 15.10
C ASP A 418 1.33 -18.46 16.17
N ALA A 419 0.73 -18.96 17.25
CA ALA A 419 1.45 -19.54 18.37
C ALA A 419 1.86 -21.00 18.13
N SER A 420 1.34 -21.63 17.08
CA SER A 420 1.70 -22.98 16.62
C SER A 420 2.88 -22.98 15.64
N GLU A 421 3.13 -21.86 14.96
CA GLU A 421 4.28 -21.65 14.09
C GLU A 421 5.54 -21.28 14.90
N GLY A 422 6.71 -21.36 14.25
CA GLY A 422 8.02 -21.13 14.89
C GLY A 422 8.38 -19.66 15.11
N TYR A 423 9.65 -19.31 14.89
CA TYR A 423 10.07 -17.91 14.93
C TYR A 423 9.55 -17.14 13.69
N GLN A 424 8.52 -16.32 13.91
CA GLN A 424 7.85 -15.49 12.89
C GLN A 424 8.44 -14.08 12.74
N GLY A 425 9.71 -13.86 13.13
CA GLY A 425 10.33 -12.53 13.09
C GLY A 425 9.98 -11.60 14.24
N ASP A 426 10.64 -10.44 14.27
CA ASP A 426 10.47 -9.38 15.28
C ASP A 426 9.26 -8.46 14.99
N ASN A 427 8.69 -8.56 13.79
CA ASN A 427 7.60 -7.74 13.28
C ASN A 427 6.21 -8.34 13.50
N ARG A 428 6.11 -9.44 14.27
CA ARG A 428 4.82 -9.95 14.78
C ARG A 428 4.19 -8.90 15.72
N VAL A 429 3.19 -8.18 15.21
CA VAL A 429 2.53 -7.10 15.95
C VAL A 429 1.05 -7.40 16.24
N VAL A 430 0.42 -8.29 15.47
CA VAL A 430 -0.92 -8.82 15.73
C VAL A 430 -0.94 -10.34 15.52
N TRP A 431 -1.51 -11.04 16.50
CA TRP A 431 -1.82 -12.48 16.44
C TRP A 431 -3.27 -12.66 15.99
N HIS A 432 -3.55 -13.72 15.24
CA HIS A 432 -4.87 -13.99 14.69
C HIS A 432 -5.28 -15.43 15.01
N GLY A 433 -6.47 -15.61 15.62
CA GLY A 433 -6.92 -16.93 16.07
C GLY A 433 -7.49 -17.84 14.99
N PHE A 434 -7.85 -17.30 13.82
CA PHE A 434 -8.50 -18.03 12.73
C PHE A 434 -9.76 -18.80 13.19
N PHE A 435 -10.48 -18.25 14.16
CA PHE A 435 -11.66 -18.88 14.75
C PHE A 435 -12.91 -18.72 13.89
N GLY A 436 -12.86 -17.85 12.86
CA GLY A 436 -13.94 -17.69 11.88
C GLY A 436 -15.23 -17.17 12.50
N ARG A 437 -15.15 -16.38 13.58
CA ARG A 437 -16.30 -15.90 14.38
C ARG A 437 -17.28 -15.00 13.64
N TRP A 438 -16.96 -14.61 12.41
CA TRP A 438 -17.89 -13.95 11.48
C TRP A 438 -18.89 -14.93 10.84
N LYS A 439 -18.64 -16.24 10.86
CA LYS A 439 -19.57 -17.28 10.39
C LYS A 439 -20.66 -17.50 11.45
N PRO A 440 -21.94 -17.58 11.05
CA PRO A 440 -23.00 -17.97 11.98
C PRO A 440 -22.74 -19.35 12.57
N GLU A 441 -23.00 -19.56 13.86
CA GLU A 441 -23.04 -20.91 14.42
C GLU A 441 -24.18 -21.70 13.77
N ASN A 442 -23.81 -22.75 13.03
CA ASN A 442 -24.64 -23.65 12.22
C ASN A 442 -25.10 -23.08 10.85
N GLN A 443 -24.30 -23.38 9.83
CA GLN A 443 -24.80 -23.84 8.52
C GLN A 443 -24.41 -25.32 8.36
#